data_AF-A0A537LLH5-F1
#
_entry.id   AF-A0A537LLH5-F1
#
_cell.length_a   1.000
_cell.length_b   1.000
_cell.length_c   1.000
_cell.angle_alpha   90.00
_cell.angle_beta   90.00
_cell.angle_gamma   90.00
#
_symmetry.space_group_name_H-M   'P 1'
#
loop_
_entity.id
_entity.type
_entity.pdbx_description
1 polymer ?
#
loop_
_entity_poly.entity_id
_entity_poly.type
_entity_poly.pdbx_seq_one_letter_code
_entity_poly.pdbx_strand_id
1 'polypeptide(L)'
;RWVPAEERAALLMRAADNLRRRRLEAAAWMVFEVGKNWAEADGDVAEAIDFAEYYAREILRYAPGHPLPPAPGEMSEYQHIPLGVVAVIPPWNFPVAIPAGMTFGAIVSGNTVVMKPASDSAA
;
A
#
# COMPACT_ATOMS: atom_id res chain seq x y z
N ARG A 1 -9.59 5.63 -9.81
CA ARG A 1 -9.29 6.87 -10.58
C ARG A 1 -9.95 8.13 -10.02
N TRP A 2 -11.28 8.23 -9.96
CA TRP A 2 -11.96 9.51 -9.65
C TRP A 2 -12.14 9.85 -8.16
N VAL A 3 -11.88 8.89 -7.28
CA VAL A 3 -11.90 9.11 -5.82
C VAL A 3 -10.76 10.06 -5.43
N PRO A 4 -10.99 11.12 -4.64
CA PRO A 4 -9.95 12.06 -4.18
C PRO A 4 -8.77 11.38 -3.46
N ALA A 5 -7.59 12.01 -3.47
CA ALA A 5 -6.39 11.46 -2.84
C ALA A 5 -6.56 11.28 -1.32
N GLU A 6 -7.25 12.20 -0.68
CA GLU A 6 -7.58 12.23 0.75
C GLU A 6 -8.42 11.03 1.16
N GLU A 7 -9.43 10.68 0.35
CA GLU A 7 -10.26 9.51 0.59
C GLU A 7 -9.49 8.21 0.43
N ARG A 8 -8.60 8.13 -0.57
CA ARG A 8 -7.72 6.96 -0.77
C ARG A 8 -6.69 6.84 0.36
N ALA A 9 -6.13 7.95 0.84
CA ALA A 9 -5.25 7.96 2.01
C ALA A 9 -5.99 7.49 3.27
N ALA A 10 -7.21 7.99 3.50
CA ALA A 10 -8.05 7.58 4.63
C ALA A 10 -8.40 6.08 4.61
N LEU A 11 -8.57 5.50 3.42
CA LEU A 11 -8.75 4.05 3.27
C LEU A 11 -7.53 3.27 3.79
N LEU A 12 -6.31 3.68 3.44
CA LEU A 12 -5.08 3.05 3.93
C LEU A 12 -4.93 3.22 5.45
N MET A 13 -5.23 4.40 6.00
CA MET A 13 -5.22 4.60 7.46
C MET A 13 -6.18 3.66 8.19
N ARG A 14 -7.38 3.43 7.63
CA ARG A 14 -8.31 2.43 8.17
C ARG A 14 -7.78 0.99 8.04
N ALA A 15 -7.08 0.67 6.96
CA ALA A 15 -6.45 -0.64 6.79
C ALA A 15 -5.36 -0.87 7.84
N ALA A 16 -4.52 0.15 8.09
CA ALA A 16 -3.51 0.14 9.15
C ALA A 16 -4.14 -0.11 10.53
N ASP A 17 -5.24 0.59 10.86
CA ASP A 17 -5.96 0.41 12.12
C ASP A 17 -6.54 -1.01 12.27
N ASN A 18 -7.12 -1.55 11.20
CA ASN A 18 -7.66 -2.92 11.22
C ASN A 18 -6.55 -3.95 11.43
N LEU A 19 -5.42 -3.79 10.74
CA LEU A 19 -4.29 -4.70 10.88
C LEU A 19 -3.66 -4.60 12.27
N ARG A 20 -3.56 -3.39 12.84
CA ARG A 20 -3.09 -3.16 14.22
C ARG A 20 -3.96 -3.87 15.25
N ARG A 21 -5.29 -3.84 15.09
CA ARG A 21 -6.23 -4.54 15.99
C ARG A 21 -6.11 -6.06 15.92
N ARG A 22 -5.68 -6.60 14.77
CA ARG A 22 -5.54 -8.03 14.50
C ARG A 22 -4.06 -8.47 14.42
N ARG A 23 -3.15 -7.67 14.96
CA ARG A 23 -1.71 -7.85 14.77
C ARG A 23 -1.21 -9.24 15.16
N LEU A 24 -1.59 -9.71 16.34
CA LEU A 24 -1.20 -11.03 16.84
C LEU A 24 -1.88 -12.18 16.07
N GLU A 25 -3.09 -11.95 15.56
CA GLU A 25 -3.78 -12.93 14.72
C GLU A 25 -3.07 -13.09 13.37
N ALA A 26 -2.72 -11.97 12.71
CA ALA A 26 -1.96 -11.99 11.46
C ALA A 26 -0.56 -12.60 11.65
N ALA A 27 0.11 -12.28 12.76
CA ALA A 27 1.39 -12.90 13.10
C ALA A 27 1.25 -14.42 13.30
N ALA A 28 0.22 -14.88 14.00
CA ALA A 28 -0.02 -16.30 14.23
C ALA A 28 -0.24 -17.08 12.92
N TRP A 29 -0.94 -16.49 11.95
CA TRP A 29 -1.09 -17.09 10.61
C TRP A 29 0.25 -17.28 9.91
N MET A 30 1.15 -16.29 9.95
CA MET A 30 2.48 -16.42 9.36
C MET A 30 3.36 -17.47 10.06
N VAL A 31 3.27 -17.57 11.39
CA VAL A 31 3.97 -18.64 12.13
C VAL A 31 3.46 -20.01 11.67
N PHE A 32 2.14 -20.16 11.50
CA PHE A 32 1.53 -21.41 11.10
C PHE A 32 1.81 -21.78 9.63
N GLU A 33 1.65 -20.83 8.71
CA GLU A 33 1.67 -21.10 7.28
C GLU A 33 3.10 -21.16 6.71
N VAL A 34 3.93 -20.17 7.05
CA VAL A 34 5.28 -20.01 6.46
C VAL A 34 6.41 -20.26 7.45
N GLY A 35 6.09 -20.67 8.68
CA GLY A 35 7.08 -21.06 9.69
C GLY A 35 7.95 -19.91 10.21
N LYS A 36 7.51 -18.65 10.07
CA LYS A 36 8.21 -17.51 10.66
C LYS A 36 8.28 -17.64 12.18
N ASN A 37 9.37 -17.15 12.79
CA ASN A 37 9.38 -16.99 14.24
C ASN A 37 8.51 -15.79 14.65
N TRP A 38 8.11 -15.73 15.93
CA TRP A 38 7.19 -14.69 16.42
C TRP A 38 7.69 -13.26 16.21
N ALA A 39 9.00 -13.02 16.36
CA ALA A 39 9.56 -11.68 16.18
C ALA A 39 9.56 -11.27 14.70
N GLU A 40 9.89 -12.20 13.80
CA GLU A 40 9.82 -11.98 12.35
C GLU A 40 8.39 -11.78 11.87
N ALA A 41 7.44 -12.58 12.37
CA ALA A 41 6.04 -12.47 12.02
C ALA A 41 5.45 -11.14 12.52
N ASP A 42 5.74 -10.75 13.76
CA ASP A 42 5.30 -9.48 14.32
C ASP A 42 5.91 -8.27 13.58
N GLY A 43 7.19 -8.36 13.21
CA GLY A 43 7.87 -7.36 12.40
C GLY A 43 7.26 -7.20 11.00
N ASP A 44 6.87 -8.30 10.36
CA ASP A 44 6.21 -8.31 9.06
C ASP A 44 4.83 -7.62 9.10
N VAL A 45 4.01 -7.90 10.12
CA VAL A 45 2.75 -7.17 10.31
C VAL A 45 3.00 -5.69 10.57
N ALA A 46 4.00 -5.35 11.37
CA ALA A 46 4.36 -3.95 11.64
C ALA A 46 4.78 -3.22 10.36
N GLU A 47 5.59 -3.84 9.52
CA GLU A 47 6.02 -3.27 8.24
C GLU A 47 4.84 -3.06 7.28
N ALA A 48 3.86 -3.97 7.25
CA ALA A 48 2.64 -3.79 6.47
C ALA A 48 1.80 -2.58 6.95
N ILE A 49 1.75 -2.34 8.27
CA ILE A 49 1.13 -1.15 8.87
C ILE A 49 1.90 0.10 8.44
N ASP A 50 3.23 0.05 8.51
CA ASP A 50 4.09 1.16 8.12
C ASP A 50 3.90 1.51 6.64
N PHE A 51 3.80 0.53 5.73
CA PHE A 51 3.49 0.77 4.32
C PHE A 51 2.15 1.49 4.13
N ALA A 52 1.10 1.05 4.84
CA ALA A 52 -0.20 1.70 4.75
C ALA A 52 -0.12 3.16 5.17
N GLU A 53 0.49 3.46 6.32
CA GLU A 53 0.54 4.83 6.81
C GLU A 53 1.52 5.71 6.02
N TYR A 54 2.67 5.16 5.63
CA TYR A 54 3.66 5.86 4.83
C TYR A 54 3.07 6.26 3.47
N TYR A 55 2.47 5.31 2.75
CA TYR A 55 1.87 5.61 1.45
C TYR A 55 0.63 6.50 1.55
N ALA A 56 -0.13 6.42 2.64
CA ALA A 56 -1.22 7.38 2.90
C ALA A 56 -0.72 8.81 3.06
N ARG A 57 0.45 9.03 3.70
CA ARG A 57 1.05 10.37 3.82
C ARG A 57 1.67 10.82 2.50
N GLU A 58 2.34 9.91 1.80
CA GLU A 58 3.01 10.22 0.53
C GLU A 58 2.03 10.61 -0.56
N ILE A 59 0.86 9.98 -0.67
CA ILE A 59 -0.10 10.39 -1.70
C ILE A 59 -0.57 11.82 -1.49
N LEU A 60 -0.73 12.29 -0.25
CA LEU A 60 -1.11 13.66 0.05
C LEU A 60 -0.01 14.65 -0.32
N ARG A 61 1.26 14.23 -0.22
CA ARG A 61 2.41 15.00 -0.67
C ARG A 61 2.47 15.12 -2.19
N TYR A 62 2.10 14.07 -2.93
CA TYR A 62 2.15 14.05 -4.39
C TYR A 62 0.88 14.59 -5.08
N ALA A 63 -0.26 14.62 -4.38
CA ALA A 63 -1.55 15.01 -4.94
C ALA A 63 -1.59 16.43 -5.54
N PRO A 64 -0.95 17.46 -4.95
CA PRO A 64 -0.92 18.81 -5.53
C PRO A 64 -0.09 18.94 -6.81
N GLY A 65 0.65 17.90 -7.21
CA GLY A 65 1.56 17.97 -8.34
C GLY A 65 2.90 18.63 -8.00
N HIS A 66 3.59 19.13 -9.04
CA HIS A 66 4.86 19.83 -8.90
C HIS A 66 4.72 21.25 -9.46
N PRO A 67 5.24 22.28 -8.76
CA PRO A 67 5.24 23.64 -9.30
C PRO A 67 6.06 23.70 -10.60
N LEU A 68 5.51 24.34 -11.62
CA LEU A 68 6.19 24.60 -12.88
C LEU A 68 6.61 26.07 -12.96
N PRO A 69 7.75 26.40 -13.60
CA PRO A 69 8.13 27.79 -13.83
C PRO A 69 7.04 28.53 -14.62
N PRO A 70 6.64 29.75 -14.20
CA PRO A 70 5.60 30.49 -14.90
C PRO A 70 6.14 31.03 -16.24
N ALA A 71 5.30 30.97 -17.28
CA ALA A 71 5.55 31.60 -18.57
C ALA A 71 4.40 32.57 -18.91
N PRO A 72 4.69 33.82 -19.36
CA PRO A 72 3.65 34.78 -19.71
C PRO A 72 2.69 34.24 -20.79
N GLY A 73 1.40 34.28 -20.52
CA GLY A 73 0.36 33.80 -21.44
C GLY A 73 0.14 32.28 -21.44
N GLU A 74 0.80 31.53 -20.55
CA GLU A 74 0.69 30.08 -20.45
C GLU A 74 0.11 29.65 -19.10
N MET A 75 -0.76 28.64 -19.11
CA MET A 75 -1.19 27.91 -17.92
C MET A 75 -0.68 26.47 -18.03
N SER A 76 0.28 26.14 -17.18
CA SER A 76 0.93 24.83 -17.16
C SER A 76 0.68 24.15 -15.82
N GLU A 77 0.37 22.85 -15.88
CA GLU A 77 0.08 22.03 -14.72
C GLU A 77 0.84 20.69 -14.80
N TYR A 78 1.31 20.22 -13.64
CA TYR A 78 1.89 18.90 -13.49
C TYR A 78 1.00 18.07 -12.58
N GLN A 79 0.53 16.92 -13.04
CA GLN A 79 -0.29 16.00 -12.24
C GLN A 79 0.20 14.56 -12.39
N HIS A 80 -0.01 13.77 -11.33
CA HIS A 80 0.14 12.32 -11.38
C HIS A 80 -1.22 11.68 -11.70
N ILE A 81 -1.25 10.77 -12.68
CA ILE A 81 -2.45 10.01 -13.03
C ILE A 81 -2.23 8.50 -12.83
N PRO A 82 -3.24 7.74 -12.42
CA PRO A 82 -3.13 6.28 -12.35
C PRO A 82 -2.99 5.68 -13.75
N LEU A 83 -2.30 4.54 -13.82
CA LEU A 83 -2.03 3.82 -15.07
C LEU A 83 -3.15 2.84 -15.44
N GLY A 84 -3.89 2.30 -14.46
CA GLY A 84 -5.03 1.42 -14.71
C GLY A 84 -5.08 0.22 -13.77
N VAL A 85 -5.04 -0.99 -14.34
CA VAL A 85 -5.04 -2.25 -13.59
C VAL A 85 -3.59 -2.70 -13.36
N VAL A 86 -3.23 -3.00 -12.11
CA VAL A 86 -1.91 -3.49 -11.70
C VAL A 86 -2.01 -4.94 -11.26
N ALA A 87 -1.19 -5.81 -11.87
CA ALA A 87 -1.00 -7.17 -11.39
C ALA A 87 0.05 -7.17 -10.27
N VAL A 88 -0.34 -7.63 -9.07
CA VAL A 88 0.55 -7.74 -7.90
C VAL A 88 0.90 -9.21 -7.68
N ILE A 89 2.19 -9.54 -7.81
CA ILE A 89 2.72 -10.92 -7.72
C ILE A 89 3.84 -10.93 -6.67
N PRO A 90 3.51 -11.01 -5.38
CA PRO A 90 4.46 -10.92 -4.26
C PRO A 90 5.10 -12.29 -3.93
N PRO A 91 6.27 -12.30 -3.27
CA PRO A 91 6.93 -13.52 -2.80
C PRO A 91 6.34 -14.03 -1.47
N TRP A 92 6.79 -15.20 -1.02
CA TRP A 92 6.32 -15.86 0.22
C TRP A 92 7.07 -15.45 1.49
N ASN A 93 8.27 -14.86 1.39
CA ASN A 93 9.15 -14.62 2.54
C ASN A 93 8.72 -13.43 3.42
N PHE A 94 7.90 -12.53 2.88
CA PHE A 94 7.19 -11.50 3.64
C PHE A 94 5.73 -11.48 3.21
N PRO A 95 4.92 -12.46 3.67
CA PRO A 95 3.63 -12.75 3.06
C PRO A 95 2.53 -11.73 3.45
N VAL A 96 2.84 -10.78 4.34
CA VAL A 96 1.91 -9.66 4.66
C VAL A 96 2.50 -8.33 4.17
N ALA A 97 3.73 -7.98 4.53
CA ALA A 97 4.36 -6.70 4.25
C ALA A 97 4.53 -6.41 2.76
N ILE A 98 5.17 -7.31 2.00
CA ILE A 98 5.40 -7.09 0.56
C ILE A 98 4.08 -7.04 -0.24
N PRO A 99 3.14 -8.01 -0.11
CA PRO A 99 1.83 -7.91 -0.78
C PRO A 99 1.10 -6.62 -0.41
N ALA A 100 1.08 -6.26 0.87
CA ALA A 100 0.46 -5.04 1.35
C ALA A 100 1.11 -3.80 0.74
N GLY A 101 2.44 -3.68 0.77
CA GLY A 101 3.16 -2.54 0.21
C GLY A 101 2.89 -2.37 -1.29
N MET A 102 3.01 -3.44 -2.07
CA MET A 102 2.73 -3.41 -3.51
C MET A 102 1.28 -3.01 -3.80
N THR A 103 0.34 -3.60 -3.07
CA THR A 103 -1.10 -3.37 -3.26
C THR A 103 -1.52 -1.97 -2.82
N PHE A 104 -1.06 -1.51 -1.66
CA PHE A 104 -1.35 -0.19 -1.12
C PHE A 104 -0.78 0.92 -1.99
N GLY A 105 0.47 0.79 -2.44
CA GLY A 105 1.07 1.75 -3.36
C GLY A 105 0.28 1.90 -4.66
N ALA A 106 -0.18 0.79 -5.24
CA ALA A 106 -1.01 0.80 -6.44
C ALA A 106 -2.40 1.42 -6.19
N ILE A 107 -3.10 1.00 -5.13
CA ILE A 107 -4.45 1.49 -4.80
C ILE A 107 -4.43 2.98 -4.46
N VAL A 108 -3.48 3.43 -3.63
CA VAL A 108 -3.43 4.81 -3.17
C VAL A 108 -3.07 5.78 -4.30
N SER A 109 -2.29 5.33 -5.28
CA SER A 109 -2.02 6.08 -6.51
C SER A 109 -3.20 6.10 -7.50
N GLY A 110 -4.31 5.41 -7.17
CA GLY A 110 -5.57 5.47 -7.91
C GLY A 110 -5.81 4.33 -8.90
N ASN A 111 -4.93 3.33 -8.91
CA ASN A 111 -5.05 2.10 -9.70
C ASN A 111 -5.99 1.09 -9.04
N THR A 112 -6.40 0.09 -9.82
CA THR A 112 -7.02 -1.14 -9.30
C THR A 112 -6.01 -2.28 -9.31
N VAL A 113 -6.16 -3.25 -8.41
CA VAL A 113 -5.20 -4.36 -8.26
C VAL A 113 -5.86 -5.71 -8.52
N VAL A 114 -5.16 -6.57 -9.24
CA VAL A 114 -5.39 -8.02 -9.26
C VAL A 114 -4.19 -8.67 -8.59
N MET A 115 -4.41 -9.31 -7.43
CA MET A 115 -3.34 -9.93 -6.65
C MET A 115 -3.28 -11.44 -6.89
N LYS A 116 -2.08 -11.94 -7.17
CA LYS A 116 -1.75 -13.38 -7.24
C LYS A 116 -0.62 -13.66 -6.24
N PRO A 117 -0.93 -14.04 -4.99
CA PRO A 117 0.09 -14.34 -3.99
C PRO A 117 0.91 -15.59 -4.36
N ALA A 118 2.05 -15.76 -3.69
CA ALA A 118 2.80 -17.01 -3.75
C ALA A 118 1.92 -18.17 -3.23
N SER A 119 2.04 -19.34 -3.85
CA SER A 119 1.25 -20.53 -3.47
C SER A 119 1.55 -21.01 -2.04
N ASP A 120 2.76 -20.73 -1.57
CA ASP A 120 3.27 -21.20 -0.28
C ASP A 120 2.80 -20.30 0.88
N SER A 121 2.11 -19.20 0.56
CA SER A 121 1.66 -18.18 1.53
C SER A 121 0.35 -17.51 1.06
N ALA A 122 -0.64 -18.33 0.74
CA ALA A 122 -1.87 -17.90 0.08
C ALA A 122 -3.08 -17.74 1.03
N ALA A 123 -2.94 -18.17 2.29
CA ALA A 123 -4.00 -18.16 3.31
C ALA A 123 -4.27 -16.76 3.90
#